data_AF-A0A1Z4LYB6-F1
#
_entry.id   AF-A0A1Z4LYB6-F1
#
_cell.length_a   1.000
_cell.length_b   1.000
_cell.length_c   1.000
_cell.angle_alpha   90.00
_cell.angle_beta   90.00
_cell.angle_gamma   90.00
#
_symmetry.space_group_name_H-M   'P 1'
#
loop_
_entity.id
_entity.type
_entity.pdbx_description
1 polymer ?
#
loop_
_entity_poly.entity_id
_entity_poly.type
_entity_poly.pdbx_seq_one_letter_code
_entity_poly.pdbx_strand_id
1 'polypeptide(L)'
;MKNFSSKARFTVKILAIAFLSLPLMGACRQVESELNSCLPESRQLTDIVSVEGFASNVEEASKLKRVTISEKLAELQARCDNDLLVDSQGKEIRFFDLQFCGGPNPPEEMVREYREELEALEDKYTVIGMTCNPDGIPYP
;
A
#
# COMPACT_ATOMS: atom_id res chain seq x y z
N MET A 1 55.11 -45.14 33.37
CA MET A 1 54.60 -46.23 32.53
C MET A 1 53.21 -46.61 33.01
N LYS A 2 52.22 -46.60 32.09
CA LYS A 2 50.93 -47.31 32.11
C LYS A 2 50.07 -47.23 33.40
N ASN A 3 48.90 -46.58 33.32
CA ASN A 3 47.63 -47.32 33.19
C ASN A 3 46.44 -46.36 32.98
N PHE A 4 45.77 -46.60 31.86
CA PHE A 4 44.53 -46.00 31.40
C PHE A 4 43.41 -46.93 31.89
N SER A 5 42.41 -46.43 32.61
CA SER A 5 41.24 -47.24 33.01
C SER A 5 39.94 -46.50 32.74
N SER A 6 39.32 -46.93 31.64
CA SER A 6 37.89 -47.06 31.34
C SER A 6 36.91 -46.01 31.87
N LYS A 7 36.38 -45.18 30.96
CA LYS A 7 35.10 -44.50 31.16
C LYS A 7 34.09 -44.98 30.13
N ALA A 8 32.91 -45.26 30.65
CA ALA A 8 31.81 -45.98 30.05
C ALA A 8 31.27 -45.35 28.77
N ARG A 9 30.84 -46.22 27.86
CA ARG A 9 30.08 -45.90 26.65
C ARG A 9 28.67 -45.45 27.07
N PHE A 10 28.35 -44.17 26.91
CA PHE A 10 26.97 -43.70 26.86
C PHE A 10 26.58 -43.56 25.39
N THR A 11 25.83 -44.54 24.89
CA THR A 11 25.14 -44.48 23.62
C THR A 11 24.00 -43.47 23.73
N VAL A 12 24.25 -42.24 23.28
CA VAL A 12 23.21 -41.24 23.07
C VAL A 12 22.39 -41.69 21.85
N LYS A 13 21.20 -42.22 22.10
CA LYS A 13 20.20 -42.43 21.05
C LYS A 13 19.77 -41.05 20.55
N ILE A 14 20.20 -40.71 19.34
CA ILE A 14 19.77 -39.52 18.61
C ILE A 14 18.25 -39.67 18.39
N LEU A 15 17.46 -38.94 19.16
CA LEU A 15 16.05 -38.73 18.87
C LEU A 15 15.99 -37.79 17.67
N ALA A 16 15.63 -38.33 16.50
CA ALA A 16 15.32 -37.55 15.33
C ALA A 16 14.04 -36.74 15.63
N ILE A 17 14.20 -35.47 15.98
CA ILE A 17 13.09 -34.50 16.01
C ILE A 17 12.78 -34.18 14.55
N ALA A 18 11.75 -34.83 14.02
CA ALA A 18 11.14 -34.43 12.76
C ALA A 18 10.54 -33.03 12.96
N PHE A 19 11.29 -31.99 12.57
CA PHE A 19 10.75 -30.67 12.31
C PHE A 19 9.80 -30.80 11.13
N LEU A 20 8.53 -31.09 11.42
CA LEU A 20 7.42 -30.86 10.51
C LEU A 20 7.47 -29.38 10.13
N SER A 21 7.90 -29.10 8.91
CA SER A 21 7.88 -27.78 8.30
C SER A 21 6.44 -27.30 8.24
N LEU A 22 6.03 -26.46 9.20
CA LEU A 22 4.84 -25.65 9.06
C LEU A 22 5.05 -24.70 7.87
N PRO A 23 4.14 -24.66 6.89
CA PRO A 23 4.22 -23.70 5.81
C PRO A 23 3.97 -22.30 6.41
N LEU A 24 5.01 -21.48 6.43
CA LEU A 24 4.97 -20.07 6.82
C LEU A 24 4.31 -19.20 5.71
N MET A 25 3.18 -19.64 5.17
CA MET A 25 2.47 -19.03 4.04
C MET A 25 1.05 -18.64 4.49
N GLY A 26 0.92 -17.68 5.40
CA GLY A 26 -0.40 -17.26 5.91
C GLY A 26 -0.56 -15.77 6.19
N ALA A 27 0.51 -15.04 6.47
CA ALA A 27 0.40 -13.68 7.01
C ALA A 27 0.02 -12.60 5.98
N CYS A 28 0.33 -12.77 4.69
CA CYS A 28 0.06 -11.69 3.71
C CYS A 28 -1.43 -11.52 3.37
N ARG A 29 -2.27 -12.54 3.51
CA ARG A 29 -3.70 -12.45 3.17
C ARG A 29 -4.55 -11.71 4.21
N GLN A 30 -4.08 -11.64 5.45
CA GLN A 30 -4.87 -11.03 6.53
C GLN A 30 -4.87 -9.50 6.43
N VAL A 31 -3.72 -8.90 6.11
CA VAL A 31 -3.57 -7.43 6.03
C VAL A 31 -4.44 -6.82 4.93
N GLU A 32 -4.53 -7.47 3.76
CA GLU A 32 -5.35 -6.99 2.65
C GLU A 32 -6.85 -7.05 2.96
N SER A 33 -7.29 -8.10 3.66
CA SER A 33 -8.68 -8.25 4.08
C SER A 33 -9.08 -7.22 5.14
N GLU A 34 -8.16 -6.88 6.06
CA GLU A 34 -8.41 -5.87 7.09
C GLU A 34 -8.47 -4.48 6.47
N LEU A 35 -7.52 -4.09 5.61
CA LEU A 35 -7.56 -2.79 4.96
C LEU A 35 -8.83 -2.61 4.13
N ASN A 36 -9.25 -3.63 3.38
CA ASN A 36 -10.49 -3.58 2.59
C ASN A 36 -11.74 -3.27 3.42
N SER A 37 -11.79 -3.64 4.71
CA SER A 37 -12.98 -3.34 5.53
C SER A 37 -13.09 -1.88 5.96
N CYS A 38 -12.00 -1.10 5.93
CA CYS A 38 -12.02 0.33 6.26
C CYS A 38 -11.85 1.23 5.04
N LEU A 39 -11.76 0.66 3.83
CA LEU A 39 -11.90 1.43 2.62
C LEU A 39 -13.37 1.89 2.48
N PRO A 40 -13.62 3.11 2.00
CA PRO A 40 -14.97 3.52 1.64
C PRO A 40 -15.52 2.64 0.51
N GLU A 41 -16.84 2.41 0.49
CA GLU A 41 -17.50 1.49 -0.46
C GLU A 41 -17.20 1.78 -1.94
N SER A 42 -16.87 3.03 -2.28
CA SER A 42 -16.54 3.45 -3.64
C SER A 42 -15.10 3.15 -4.08
N ARG A 43 -14.27 2.54 -3.22
CA ARG A 43 -12.85 2.32 -3.48
C ARG A 43 -12.43 0.87 -3.35
N GLN A 44 -11.43 0.50 -4.14
CA GLN A 44 -10.78 -0.80 -4.08
C GLN A 44 -9.27 -0.61 -3.93
N LEU A 45 -8.61 -1.54 -3.25
CA LEU A 45 -7.14 -1.51 -3.09
C LEU A 45 -6.37 -1.46 -4.41
N THR A 46 -6.98 -1.94 -5.50
CA THR A 46 -6.43 -1.94 -6.85
C THR A 46 -6.63 -0.63 -7.61
N ASP A 47 -7.41 0.32 -7.09
CA ASP A 47 -7.64 1.60 -7.75
C ASP A 47 -6.33 2.37 -7.90
N ILE A 48 -6.16 3.08 -9.01
CA ILE A 48 -4.95 3.83 -9.33
C ILE A 48 -5.02 5.21 -8.67
N VAL A 49 -4.03 5.54 -7.84
CA VAL A 49 -3.88 6.87 -7.21
C VAL A 49 -3.01 7.80 -8.06
N SER A 50 -2.01 7.25 -8.74
CA SER A 50 -1.12 8.03 -9.61
C SER A 50 -0.52 7.18 -10.72
N VAL A 51 -0.09 7.86 -11.78
CA VAL A 51 0.66 7.27 -12.88
C VAL A 51 1.98 8.05 -12.99
N GLU A 52 3.11 7.36 -12.85
CA GLU A 52 4.44 7.98 -12.90
C GLU A 52 4.96 8.02 -14.34
N GLY A 53 5.31 9.22 -14.80
CA GLY A 53 5.87 9.47 -16.13
C GLY A 53 4.91 10.24 -17.05
N PHE A 54 5.31 10.40 -18.31
CA PHE A 54 4.50 11.01 -19.36
C PHE A 54 4.55 10.12 -20.59
N ALA A 55 3.39 9.89 -21.18
CA ALA A 55 3.27 9.19 -22.46
C ALA A 55 2.83 10.18 -23.53
N SER A 56 3.32 10.01 -24.75
CA SER A 56 2.84 10.77 -25.92
C SER A 56 1.84 9.96 -26.76
N ASN A 57 1.72 8.67 -26.48
CA ASN A 57 0.87 7.74 -27.20
C ASN A 57 0.46 6.56 -26.29
N VAL A 58 -0.48 5.74 -26.76
CA VAL A 58 -1.03 4.60 -26.01
C VAL A 58 0.04 3.53 -25.71
N GLU A 59 1.00 3.33 -26.60
CA GLU A 59 2.06 2.33 -26.37
C GLU A 59 2.97 2.74 -25.21
N GLU A 60 3.36 4.01 -25.13
CA GLU A 60 4.11 4.57 -24.01
C GLU A 60 3.29 4.54 -22.71
N ALA A 61 1.99 4.83 -22.78
CA ALA A 61 1.09 4.79 -21.63
C ALA A 61 1.03 3.40 -20.98
N SER A 62 1.13 2.33 -21.79
CA SER A 62 1.16 0.95 -21.29
C SER A 62 2.39 0.61 -20.44
N LYS A 63 3.47 1.37 -20.59
CA LYS A 63 4.75 1.17 -19.89
C LYS A 63 4.87 2.03 -18.62
N LEU A 64 3.93 2.94 -18.38
CA LEU A 64 3.95 3.81 -17.21
C LEU A 64 3.69 3.00 -15.94
N LYS A 65 4.41 3.36 -14.87
CA LYS A 65 4.19 2.76 -13.56
C LYS A 65 2.90 3.35 -12.98
N ARG A 66 1.99 2.47 -12.59
CA ARG A 66 0.74 2.82 -11.92
C ARG A 66 0.94 2.53 -10.44
N VAL A 67 0.59 3.51 -9.60
CA VAL A 67 0.58 3.35 -8.15
C VAL A 67 -0.86 3.14 -7.73
N THR A 68 -1.10 2.08 -6.97
CA THR A 68 -2.41 1.68 -6.46
C THR A 68 -2.67 2.24 -5.06
N ILE A 69 -3.93 2.20 -4.62
CA ILE A 69 -4.29 2.47 -3.23
C ILE A 69 -3.51 1.55 -2.29
N SER A 70 -3.40 0.25 -2.59
CA SER A 70 -2.66 -0.71 -1.75
C SER A 70 -1.21 -0.30 -1.54
N GLU A 71 -0.51 0.09 -2.60
CA GLU A 71 0.88 0.55 -2.51
C GLU A 71 0.97 1.82 -1.69
N LYS A 72 0.04 2.77 -1.90
CA LYS A 72 0.05 4.02 -1.16
C LYS A 72 -0.23 3.84 0.34
N LEU A 73 -1.16 2.95 0.68
CA LEU A 73 -1.44 2.60 2.06
C LEU A 73 -0.26 1.89 2.73
N ALA A 74 0.45 1.02 1.99
CA ALA A 74 1.68 0.41 2.49
C ALA A 74 2.78 1.45 2.76
N GLU A 75 2.96 2.44 1.89
CA GLU A 75 3.89 3.56 2.11
C GLU A 75 3.58 4.35 3.39
N LEU A 76 2.29 4.61 3.64
CA LEU A 76 1.82 5.32 4.82
C LEU A 76 1.80 4.46 6.09
N GLN A 77 2.12 3.17 5.96
CA GLN A 77 1.95 2.13 6.99
C GLN A 77 0.53 2.18 7.58
N ALA A 78 -0.44 2.30 6.69
CA ALA A 78 -1.83 2.44 7.05
C ALA A 78 -2.37 1.17 7.72
N ARG A 79 -3.35 1.35 8.59
CA ARG A 79 -4.07 0.27 9.26
C ARG A 79 -5.52 0.66 9.51
N CYS A 80 -6.32 -0.34 9.77
CA CYS A 80 -7.65 -0.15 10.33
C CYS A 80 -7.57 0.05 11.85
N ASP A 81 -8.24 1.10 12.34
CA ASP A 81 -8.42 1.37 13.76
C ASP A 81 -9.89 1.77 14.01
N ASN A 82 -10.66 0.90 14.66
CA ASN A 82 -12.10 1.10 14.91
C ASN A 82 -12.89 1.51 13.66
N ASP A 83 -12.76 0.74 12.58
CA ASP A 83 -13.37 0.97 11.27
C ASP A 83 -12.89 2.24 10.54
N LEU A 84 -11.90 2.95 11.08
CA LEU A 84 -11.24 4.07 10.41
C LEU A 84 -9.93 3.62 9.77
N LEU A 85 -9.73 4.04 8.52
CA LEU A 85 -8.43 3.90 7.86
C LEU A 85 -7.51 5.02 8.35
N VAL A 86 -6.42 4.67 9.02
CA VAL A 86 -5.47 5.63 9.62
C VAL A 86 -4.04 5.37 9.18
N ASP A 87 -3.19 6.39 9.20
CA ASP A 87 -1.76 6.27 8.87
C ASP A 87 -0.89 5.80 10.06
N SER A 88 0.42 5.75 9.85
CA SER A 88 1.40 5.42 10.90
C SER A 88 1.31 6.31 12.16
N GLN A 89 0.85 7.56 12.02
CA GLN A 89 0.72 8.52 13.10
C GLN A 89 -0.66 8.47 13.77
N GLY A 90 -1.60 7.67 13.23
CA GLY A 90 -2.98 7.59 13.71
C GLY A 90 -3.88 8.69 13.15
N LYS A 91 -3.43 9.43 12.12
CA LYS A 91 -4.27 10.42 11.42
C LYS A 91 -5.18 9.69 10.45
N GLU A 92 -6.47 10.03 10.43
CA GLU A 92 -7.44 9.44 9.50
C GLU A 92 -7.04 9.75 8.05
N ILE A 93 -7.12 8.73 7.21
CA ILE A 93 -6.81 8.80 5.78
C ILE A 93 -8.10 9.10 5.01
N ARG A 94 -8.06 10.13 4.17
CA ARG A 94 -9.17 10.53 3.28
C ARG A 94 -8.72 10.47 1.84
N PHE A 95 -9.61 10.01 0.95
CA PHE A 95 -9.37 10.04 -0.49
C PHE A 95 -9.96 11.32 -1.08
N PHE A 96 -9.23 11.95 -1.99
CA PHE A 96 -9.64 13.19 -2.65
C PHE A 96 -9.52 13.06 -4.17
N ASP A 97 -10.63 13.19 -4.89
CA ASP A 97 -10.64 13.07 -6.34
C ASP A 97 -10.12 14.35 -7.00
N LEU A 98 -9.06 14.23 -7.80
CA LEU A 98 -8.66 15.30 -8.70
C LEU A 98 -9.80 15.54 -9.70
N GLN A 99 -10.37 16.73 -9.72
CA GLN A 99 -11.52 17.04 -10.58
C GLN A 99 -11.11 17.36 -12.03
N PHE A 100 -9.83 17.64 -12.28
CA PHE A 100 -9.38 18.16 -13.56
C PHE A 100 -7.99 17.64 -13.96
N CYS A 101 -7.92 17.00 -15.14
CA CYS A 101 -6.71 16.35 -15.65
C CYS A 101 -6.16 16.92 -16.96
N GLY A 102 -6.77 17.95 -17.55
CA GLY A 102 -6.29 18.45 -18.84
C GLY A 102 -6.99 19.69 -19.35
N GLY A 103 -6.20 20.52 -20.04
CA GLY A 103 -6.63 21.73 -20.71
C GLY A 103 -5.68 22.89 -20.38
N PRO A 104 -5.15 23.61 -21.39
CA PRO A 104 -4.46 24.86 -21.11
C PRO A 104 -5.47 25.85 -20.49
N ASN A 105 -5.05 26.49 -19.39
CA ASN A 105 -5.80 27.56 -18.73
C ASN A 105 -7.13 27.13 -18.05
N PRO A 106 -7.07 26.34 -16.97
CA PRO A 106 -8.25 26.14 -16.12
C PRO A 106 -8.74 27.49 -15.55
N PRO A 107 -10.06 27.66 -15.29
CA PRO A 107 -10.56 28.83 -14.59
C PRO A 107 -9.88 29.02 -13.22
N GLU A 108 -9.42 30.23 -12.92
CA GLU A 108 -8.67 30.50 -11.69
C GLU A 108 -9.49 30.20 -10.43
N GLU A 109 -10.79 30.47 -10.47
CA GLU A 109 -11.72 30.19 -9.38
C GLU A 109 -11.80 28.70 -9.04
N MET A 110 -11.81 27.83 -10.05
CA MET A 110 -11.83 26.38 -9.88
C MET A 110 -10.53 25.90 -9.22
N VAL A 111 -9.38 26.40 -9.69
CA VAL A 111 -8.07 26.02 -9.12
C VAL A 111 -7.96 26.49 -7.67
N ARG A 112 -8.49 27.69 -7.35
CA ARG A 112 -8.49 28.22 -5.99
C ARG A 112 -9.38 27.39 -5.07
N GLU A 113 -10.63 27.15 -5.44
CA GLU A 113 -11.58 26.35 -4.65
C GLU A 113 -11.03 24.95 -4.37
N TYR A 114 -10.45 24.31 -5.40
CA TYR A 114 -9.81 23.01 -5.26
C TYR A 114 -8.64 23.02 -4.27
N ARG A 115 -7.79 24.06 -4.33
CA ARG A 115 -6.67 24.20 -3.39
C ARG A 115 -7.15 24.44 -1.97
N GLU A 116 -8.12 25.32 -1.78
CA GLU A 116 -8.67 25.63 -0.45
C GLU A 116 -9.30 24.39 0.19
N GLU A 117 -10.02 23.58 -0.59
CA GLU A 117 -10.59 22.31 -0.13
C GLU A 117 -9.48 21.31 0.26
N LEU A 118 -8.47 21.15 -0.60
CA LEU A 118 -7.35 20.24 -0.32
C LEU A 118 -6.56 20.67 0.93
N GLU A 119 -6.22 21.95 1.05
CA GLU A 119 -5.51 22.49 2.21
C GLU A 119 -6.32 22.29 3.51
N ALA A 120 -7.64 22.51 3.45
CA ALA A 120 -8.52 22.30 4.59
C ALA A 120 -8.62 20.81 5.00
N LEU A 121 -8.52 19.89 4.05
CA LEU A 121 -8.46 18.46 4.32
C LEU A 121 -7.09 18.05 4.89
N GLU A 122 -5.99 18.53 4.32
CA GLU A 122 -4.62 18.20 4.74
C GLU A 122 -4.30 18.70 6.15
N ASP A 123 -4.92 19.80 6.61
CA ASP A 123 -4.82 20.26 8.00
C ASP A 123 -5.30 19.18 9.00
N LYS A 124 -6.37 18.47 8.65
CA LYS A 124 -7.08 17.54 9.57
C LYS A 124 -6.80 16.07 9.30
N TYR A 125 -6.48 15.71 8.07
CA TYR A 125 -6.39 14.34 7.59
C TYR A 125 -5.07 14.06 6.87
N THR A 126 -4.77 12.78 6.69
CA THR A 126 -3.78 12.35 5.69
C THR A 126 -4.53 12.14 4.38
N VAL A 127 -4.22 12.93 3.36
CA VAL A 127 -4.99 12.92 2.10
C VAL A 127 -4.27 12.07 1.05
N ILE A 128 -5.01 11.14 0.45
CA ILE A 128 -4.60 10.43 -0.77
C ILE A 128 -5.35 11.04 -1.94
N GLY A 129 -4.63 11.81 -2.77
CA GLY A 129 -5.16 12.31 -4.04
C GLY A 129 -5.33 11.18 -5.06
N MET A 130 -6.49 11.10 -5.69
CA MET A 130 -6.81 10.15 -6.75
C MET A 130 -6.62 10.83 -8.10
N THR A 131 -5.81 10.24 -8.97
CA THR A 131 -5.64 10.71 -10.35
C THR A 131 -6.98 10.69 -11.11
N CYS A 132 -7.27 11.76 -11.85
CA CYS A 132 -8.35 11.78 -12.84
C CYS A 132 -7.96 11.14 -14.18
N ASN A 133 -6.70 10.75 -14.34
CA ASN A 133 -6.18 10.02 -15.50
C ASN A 133 -5.55 8.69 -15.03
N PRO A 134 -6.37 7.70 -14.64
CA PRO A 134 -5.86 6.43 -14.16
C PRO A 134 -5.31 5.54 -15.27
N ASP A 135 -5.62 5.81 -16.55
CA ASP A 135 -5.13 5.05 -17.70
C ASP A 135 -3.79 5.59 -18.23
N GLY A 136 -3.42 6.83 -17.88
CA GLY A 136 -2.17 7.46 -18.29
C GLY A 136 -2.12 7.77 -19.78
N ILE A 137 -3.26 7.70 -20.46
CA ILE A 137 -3.40 8.00 -21.88
C ILE A 137 -3.50 9.52 -22.02
N PRO A 138 -2.77 10.14 -22.95
CA PRO A 138 -2.91 11.56 -23.24
C PRO A 138 -4.33 11.88 -23.71
N TYR A 139 -4.92 12.94 -23.19
CA TYR A 139 -6.16 13.47 -23.74
C TYR A 139 -5.89 14.07 -25.14
N PRO A 140 -6.81 13.88 -26.10
CA PRO A 140 -6.69 14.39 -27.47
C PRO A 140 -6.66 15.92 -27.55
#